data_AF-A0A919VLD6-F1
#
_entry.id   AF-A0A919VLD6-F1
#
_cell.length_a   1.000
_cell.length_b   1.000
_cell.length_c   1.000
_cell.angle_alpha   90.00
_cell.angle_beta   90.00
_cell.angle_gamma   90.00
#
_symmetry.space_group_name_H-M   'P 1'
#
loop_
_entity.id
_entity.type
_entity.pdbx_description
1 polymer ?
#
loop_
_entity_poly.entity_id
_entity_poly.type
_entity_poly.pdbx_seq_one_letter_code
_entity_poly.pdbx_strand_id
1 'polypeptide(L)'
;MEPLASVSFAGGAGQRPVGWQMQLRVDYAVNKVMQTHRGKSEDEVAQAIQDQLRSVGVVPNSRQIAHYATVISTLPLLPPNNRT
;
A
#
# COMPACT_ATOMS: atom_id res chain seq x y z
N MET A 1 -1.78 -36.24 -14.98
CA MET A 1 -1.07 -35.13 -14.28
C MET A 1 -1.04 -33.97 -15.24
N GLU A 2 -2.02 -33.07 -15.12
CA GLU A 2 -2.12 -31.88 -15.95
C GLU A 2 -1.10 -30.84 -15.45
N PRO A 3 -0.29 -30.23 -16.33
CA PRO A 3 0.57 -29.13 -15.93
C PRO A 3 -0.32 -27.93 -15.62
N LEU A 4 -0.35 -27.53 -14.36
CA LEU A 4 -1.01 -26.30 -13.91
C LEU A 4 -0.46 -25.15 -14.76
N ALA A 5 -1.38 -24.48 -15.45
CA ALA A 5 -1.12 -23.36 -16.33
C ALA A 5 -0.08 -22.42 -15.72
N SER A 6 1.05 -22.29 -16.41
CA SER A 6 1.96 -21.18 -16.25
C SER A 6 1.13 -19.90 -16.31
N VAL A 7 0.91 -19.26 -15.16
CA VAL A 7 0.29 -17.95 -15.11
C VAL A 7 1.28 -17.01 -15.78
N SER A 8 1.05 -16.78 -17.07
CA SER A 8 1.74 -15.80 -17.89
C SER A 8 1.48 -14.40 -17.32
N PHE A 9 2.26 -13.98 -16.33
CA PHE A 9 2.61 -12.57 -16.15
C PHE A 9 3.88 -12.25 -16.96
N ALA A 10 3.91 -12.73 -18.20
CA ALA A 10 4.81 -12.28 -19.24
C ALA A 10 4.10 -11.22 -20.08
N GLY A 11 3.82 -10.07 -19.46
CA GLY A 11 3.46 -8.84 -20.13
C GLY A 11 4.58 -7.83 -19.91
N GLY A 12 5.66 -7.94 -20.70
CA GLY A 12 6.76 -6.96 -20.73
C GLY A 12 8.01 -7.37 -19.94
N ALA A 13 8.77 -8.32 -20.48
CA ALA A 13 10.19 -8.40 -20.16
C ALA A 13 10.91 -7.21 -20.83
N GLY A 14 11.07 -6.11 -20.09
CA GLY A 14 11.87 -4.97 -20.53
C GLY A 14 11.38 -3.66 -19.92
N GLN A 15 12.20 -3.04 -19.08
CA GLN A 15 11.98 -1.74 -18.45
C GLN A 15 10.87 -1.72 -17.39
N ARG A 16 11.14 -2.38 -16.25
CA ARG A 16 10.53 -1.89 -15.01
C ARG A 16 11.05 -0.46 -14.81
N PRO A 17 10.20 0.58 -14.84
CA PRO A 17 10.63 1.96 -14.87
C PRO A 17 11.54 2.27 -13.67
N VAL A 18 12.51 3.16 -13.85
CA VAL A 18 13.37 3.62 -12.74
C VAL A 18 12.44 4.09 -11.61
N GLY A 19 12.52 3.44 -10.45
CA GLY A 19 11.61 3.70 -9.32
C GLY A 19 10.46 2.69 -9.11
N TRP A 20 10.31 1.64 -9.93
CA TRP A 20 9.25 0.62 -9.70
C TRP A 20 9.35 -0.08 -8.34
N GLN A 21 10.58 -0.27 -7.82
CA GLN A 21 10.79 -0.80 -6.47
C GLN A 21 10.32 0.18 -5.40
N MET A 22 10.51 1.48 -5.64
CA MET A 22 10.01 2.55 -4.77
C MET A 22 8.48 2.54 -4.76
N GLN A 23 7.86 2.42 -5.93
CA GLN A 23 6.40 2.34 -6.09
C GLN A 23 5.81 1.17 -5.29
N LEU A 24 6.36 -0.04 -5.44
CA LEU A 24 5.87 -1.21 -4.69
C LEU A 24 6.01 -1.06 -3.18
N ARG A 25 7.06 -0.40 -2.70
CA ARG A 25 7.26 -0.14 -1.27
C ARG A 25 6.23 0.87 -0.75
N VAL A 26 5.91 1.90 -1.54
CA VAL A 26 4.83 2.86 -1.22
C VAL A 26 3.48 2.16 -1.19
N ASP A 27 3.16 1.38 -2.22
CA ASP A 27 1.91 0.60 -2.29
C ASP A 27 1.76 -0.35 -1.10
N TYR A 28 2.84 -1.06 -0.74
CA TYR A 28 2.85 -1.93 0.43
C TYR A 28 2.58 -1.15 1.74
N ALA A 29 3.22 0.01 1.91
CA ALA A 29 3.05 0.84 3.09
C ALA A 29 1.61 1.35 3.22
N VAL A 30 1.06 1.91 2.14
CA VAL A 30 -0.30 2.42 2.08
C VAL A 30 -1.31 1.31 2.32
N ASN A 31 -1.14 0.14 1.69
CA ASN A 31 -2.04 -0.99 1.86
C ASN A 31 -2.06 -1.53 3.32
N LYS A 32 -0.89 -1.58 3.95
CA LYS A 32 -0.78 -1.99 5.36
C LYS A 32 -1.43 -0.98 6.32
N VAL A 33 -1.26 0.32 6.09
CA VAL A 33 -1.93 1.35 6.89
C VAL A 33 -3.43 1.34 6.64
N MET A 34 -3.87 1.16 5.40
CA MET A 34 -5.28 0.94 5.08
C MET A 34 -5.87 -0.23 5.87
N GLN A 35 -5.18 -1.34 6.08
CA GLN A 35 -5.75 -2.47 6.82
C GLN A 35 -5.83 -2.23 8.33
N THR A 36 -4.96 -1.37 8.88
CA THR A 36 -4.77 -1.22 10.34
C THR A 36 -5.35 0.08 10.91
N HIS A 37 -5.48 1.13 10.08
CA HIS A 37 -5.87 2.48 10.50
C HIS A 37 -7.10 3.03 9.74
N ARG A 38 -7.90 2.17 9.09
CA ARG A 38 -9.21 2.57 8.52
C ARG A 38 -10.12 3.13 9.62
N GLY A 39 -10.78 4.25 9.32
CA GLY A 39 -11.70 4.91 10.27
C GLY A 39 -11.01 5.67 11.41
N LYS A 40 -9.67 5.76 11.42
CA LYS A 40 -8.92 6.62 12.34
C LYS A 40 -8.79 8.05 11.81
N SER A 41 -8.41 8.97 12.70
CA SER A 41 -8.14 10.37 12.35
C SER A 41 -7.03 10.50 11.32
N GLU A 42 -7.13 11.50 10.45
CA GLU A 42 -6.17 11.76 9.37
C GLU A 42 -4.72 11.90 9.89
N ASP A 43 -4.52 12.56 11.04
CA ASP A 43 -3.22 12.68 11.70
C ASP A 43 -2.61 11.33 12.09
N GLU A 44 -3.38 10.43 12.71
CA GLU A 44 -2.90 9.09 13.07
C GLU A 44 -2.49 8.29 11.84
N VAL A 45 -3.30 8.37 10.78
CA VAL A 45 -3.04 7.70 9.51
C VAL A 45 -1.79 8.27 8.84
N ALA A 46 -1.63 9.59 8.83
CA ALA A 46 -0.47 10.26 8.25
C ALA A 46 0.83 9.85 8.95
N GLN A 47 0.83 9.81 10.28
CA GLN A 47 1.97 9.34 11.06
C GLN A 47 2.29 7.87 10.78
N ALA A 48 1.27 7.01 10.70
CA ALA A 48 1.44 5.59 10.40
C ALA A 48 2.02 5.35 8.99
N ILE A 49 1.57 6.10 7.97
CA ILE A 49 2.14 6.04 6.62
C ILE A 49 3.59 6.50 6.65
N GLN A 50 3.88 7.61 7.34
CA GLN A 50 5.23 8.15 7.42
C GLN A 50 6.22 7.16 8.05
N ASP A 51 5.84 6.53 9.16
CA ASP A 51 6.65 5.51 9.83
C ASP A 51 6.87 4.28 8.94
N GLN A 52 5.79 3.80 8.32
CA GLN A 52 5.83 2.63 7.45
C GLN A 52 6.67 2.88 6.18
N LEU A 53 6.61 4.06 5.58
CA LEU A 53 7.45 4.46 4.45
C LEU A 53 8.94 4.51 4.84
N ARG A 54 9.25 5.07 6.03
CA ARG A 54 10.60 5.09 6.57
C ARG A 54 11.13 3.66 6.81
N SER A 55 10.30 2.78 7.36
CA SER A 55 10.64 1.38 7.62
C SER A 55 11.03 0.60 6.36
N VAL A 56 10.41 0.91 5.22
CA VAL A 56 10.74 0.31 3.92
C VAL A 56 11.84 1.05 3.14
N GLY A 57 12.48 2.03 3.77
CA GLY A 57 13.58 2.81 3.16
C GLY A 57 13.13 3.75 2.05
N VAL A 58 11.86 4.19 2.08
CA VAL A 58 11.29 5.17 1.15
C VAL A 58 11.27 6.54 1.82
N VAL A 59 11.73 7.57 1.11
CA VAL A 59 11.66 8.95 1.60
C VAL A 59 10.19 9.39 1.63
N PRO A 60 9.65 9.75 2.81
CA PRO A 60 8.28 10.19 2.93
C PRO A 60 8.05 11.52 2.21
N ASN A 61 7.07 11.57 1.30
CA ASN A 61 6.62 12.80 0.65
C ASN A 61 5.36 13.31 1.35
N SER A 62 5.48 14.39 2.12
CA SER A 62 4.38 14.92 2.95
C SER A 62 3.11 15.24 2.16
N ARG A 63 3.24 15.67 0.89
CA ARG A 63 2.07 15.95 0.04
C ARG A 63 1.33 14.67 -0.34
N GLN A 64 2.06 13.60 -0.65
CA GLN A 64 1.46 12.29 -0.94
C GLN A 64 0.86 11.67 0.33
N ILE A 65 1.53 11.78 1.47
CA ILE A 65 1.06 11.26 2.75
C ILE A 65 -0.27 11.91 3.15
N ALA A 66 -0.39 13.25 3.06
CA ALA A 66 -1.64 13.94 3.34
C ALA A 66 -2.78 13.44 2.44
N HIS A 67 -2.50 13.27 1.13
CA HIS A 67 -3.50 12.75 0.20
C HIS A 67 -3.94 11.33 0.56
N TYR A 68 -3.00 10.43 0.86
CA TYR A 68 -3.31 9.08 1.31
C TYR A 68 -4.05 9.08 2.65
N ALA A 69 -3.68 9.96 3.58
CA ALA A 69 -4.33 10.06 4.88
C ALA A 69 -5.80 10.47 4.76
N THR A 70 -6.11 11.48 3.94
CA THR A 70 -7.49 11.88 3.64
C THR A 70 -8.28 10.75 2.98
N VAL A 71 -7.68 10.03 2.03
CA VAL A 71 -8.35 8.90 1.38
C VAL A 71 -8.61 7.78 2.40
N ILE A 72 -7.63 7.39 3.20
CA ILE A 72 -7.75 6.27 4.14
C ILE A 72 -8.69 6.60 5.31
N SER A 73 -8.69 7.84 5.81
CA SER A 73 -9.59 8.29 6.86
C SER A 73 -11.06 8.29 6.41
N THR A 74 -11.30 8.52 5.10
CA THR A 74 -12.63 8.51 4.49
C THR A 74 -13.09 7.12 4.04
N LEU A 75 -12.22 6.10 4.07
CA LEU A 75 -12.62 4.74 3.71
C LEU A 75 -13.57 4.16 4.77
N PRO A 76 -14.67 3.51 4.33
CA PRO A 76 -15.51 2.76 5.25
C PRO A 76 -14.68 1.66 5.92
N LEU A 77 -14.88 1.52 7.24
CA LEU A 77 -14.37 0.39 8.00
C LEU A 77 -14.80 -0.89 7.26
N LEU A 78 -13.81 -1.69 6.84
CA LEU A 78 -14.13 -3.01 6.33
C LEU A 78 -14.85 -3.77 7.44
N PRO A 79 -15.95 -4.49 7.14
CA PRO A 79 -16.54 -5.38 8.12
C PRO A 79 -15.42 -6.30 8.66
N PRO A 80 -15.37 -6.55 9.98
CA PRO A 80 -14.36 -7.42 10.55
C PRO A 80 -14.38 -8.71 9.74
N ASN A 81 -13.20 -9.11 9.27
CA ASN A 81 -13.04 -10.32 8.50
C ASN A 81 -13.27 -11.48 9.47
N ASN A 82 -14.54 -11.83 9.72
CA ASN A 82 -14.97 -12.99 10.48
C ASN A 82 -14.54 -14.23 9.68
N ARG A 83 -13.27 -14.58 9.79
CA ARG A 83 -12.80 -15.92 9.47
C ARG A 83 -13.24 -16.80 10.63
N THR A 84 -14.48 -17.29 10.56
CA THR A 84 -14.95 -18.45 11.34
C THR A 84 -14.22 -19.69 10.86
#